data_AF-A0AAR2M5E1-F1
#
_entry.id   AF-A0AAR2M5E1-F1
#
_cell.length_a   1.000
_cell.length_b   1.000
_cell.length_c   1.000
_cell.angle_alpha   90.00
_cell.angle_beta   90.00
_cell.angle_gamma   90.00
#
_symmetry.space_group_name_H-M   'P 1'
#
loop_
_entity.id
_entity.type
_entity.pdbx_description
1 polymer ?
#
loop_
_entity_poly.entity_id
_entity_poly.type
_entity_poly.pdbx_seq_one_letter_code
_entity_poly.pdbx_strand_id
1 'polypeptide(L)'
;MISAQRRIVSFLMHNFHFRFQQLGFHVEPYDDLNKKIMMEKLREAAEADHTDADCFGCVFLSHGEESHVFAHDDMVDIKEITALFRGDQCKSLVGKPKIFIFQACRWDITDNAVAGMALNEMYSEVEEDAASVYTLPAGADFLMCYCVAEG
;
A
#
# COMPACT_ATOMS: atom_id res chain seq x y z
N MET A 1 13.31 5.07 -17.78
CA MET A 1 13.00 4.56 -16.43
C MET A 1 11.51 4.26 -16.24
N ILE A 2 10.58 5.17 -16.53
CA ILE A 2 9.11 4.97 -16.40
C ILE A 2 8.58 3.70 -17.10
N SER A 3 9.07 3.38 -18.30
CA SER A 3 8.64 2.18 -19.05
C SER A 3 9.08 0.85 -18.40
N ALA A 4 10.22 0.82 -17.71
CA ALA A 4 10.69 -0.38 -17.03
C ALA A 4 9.89 -0.65 -15.75
N GLN A 5 9.56 0.41 -15.00
CA GLN A 5 8.76 0.32 -13.78
C GLN A 5 7.34 -0.18 -14.06
N ARG A 6 6.68 0.33 -15.11
CA ARG A 6 5.37 -0.18 -15.55
C ARG A 6 5.37 -1.65 -15.97
N ARG A 7 6.46 -2.13 -16.58
CA ARG A 7 6.60 -3.56 -16.93
C ARG A 7 6.71 -4.45 -15.69
N ILE A 8 7.43 -4.00 -14.67
CA ILE A 8 7.57 -4.74 -13.40
C ILE A 8 6.24 -4.77 -12.65
N VAL A 9 5.54 -3.63 -12.54
CA VAL A 9 4.22 -3.55 -11.90
C VAL A 9 3.21 -4.47 -12.60
N SER A 10 3.18 -4.47 -13.93
CA SER A 10 2.31 -5.37 -14.70
C SER A 10 2.61 -6.86 -14.42
N PHE A 11 3.89 -7.22 -14.31
CA PHE A 11 4.27 -8.60 -13.94
C PHE A 11 3.87 -8.95 -12.51
N LEU A 12 4.06 -8.03 -11.56
CA LEU A 12 3.64 -8.20 -10.17
C LEU A 12 2.12 -8.36 -10.08
N MET A 13 1.34 -7.53 -10.77
CA MET A 13 -0.12 -7.62 -10.82
C MET A 13 -0.58 -9.00 -11.31
N HIS A 14 -0.01 -9.50 -12.41
CA HIS A 14 -0.33 -10.83 -12.91
C HIS A 14 0.01 -11.94 -11.90
N ASN A 15 1.14 -11.82 -11.20
CA ASN A 15 1.53 -12.79 -10.18
C ASN A 15 0.59 -12.76 -8.98
N PHE A 16 0.28 -11.56 -8.45
CA PHE A 16 -0.66 -11.41 -7.35
C PHE A 16 -2.03 -11.98 -7.72
N HIS A 17 -2.56 -11.60 -8.88
CA HIS A 17 -3.82 -12.13 -9.37
C HIS A 17 -3.82 -13.67 -9.43
N PHE A 18 -2.80 -14.26 -10.06
CA PHE A 18 -2.69 -15.71 -10.17
C PHE A 18 -2.56 -16.41 -8.81
N ARG A 19 -1.70 -15.91 -7.91
CA ARG A 19 -1.46 -16.53 -6.60
C ARG A 19 -2.67 -16.42 -5.68
N PHE A 20 -3.33 -15.27 -5.64
CA PHE A 20 -4.53 -15.11 -4.83
C PHE A 20 -5.68 -15.97 -5.34
N GLN A 21 -5.83 -16.12 -6.67
CA GLN A 21 -6.79 -17.09 -7.23
C GLN A 21 -6.47 -18.54 -6.84
N GLN A 22 -5.19 -18.93 -6.82
CA GLN A 22 -4.78 -20.26 -6.34
C GLN A 22 -5.08 -20.49 -4.86
N LEU A 23 -5.13 -19.42 -4.06
CA LEU A 23 -5.53 -19.46 -2.65
C LEU A 23 -7.05 -19.40 -2.47
N GLY A 24 -7.84 -19.35 -3.54
CA GLY A 24 -9.30 -19.35 -3.49
C GLY A 24 -9.95 -17.96 -3.41
N PHE A 25 -9.18 -16.88 -3.53
CA PHE A 25 -9.74 -15.53 -3.54
C PHE A 25 -10.47 -15.23 -4.86
N HIS A 26 -11.57 -14.50 -4.75
CA HIS A 26 -12.11 -13.74 -5.88
C HIS A 26 -11.29 -12.45 -6.02
N VAL A 27 -10.53 -12.32 -7.11
CA VAL A 27 -9.59 -11.21 -7.31
C VAL A 27 -10.13 -10.25 -8.38
N GLU A 28 -10.22 -8.97 -8.03
CA GLU A 28 -10.59 -7.89 -8.94
C GLU A 28 -9.39 -6.95 -9.17
N PRO A 29 -8.74 -7.00 -10.34
CA PRO A 29 -7.64 -6.09 -10.67
C PRO A 29 -8.15 -4.73 -11.14
N TYR A 30 -7.42 -3.68 -10.76
CA TYR A 30 -7.70 -2.30 -11.17
C TYR A 30 -6.39 -1.62 -11.59
N ASP A 31 -6.39 -1.02 -12.78
CA ASP A 31 -5.22 -0.33 -13.35
C ASP A 31 -5.42 1.19 -13.35
N ASP A 32 -4.38 1.94 -12.94
CA ASP A 32 -4.25 3.40 -13.06
C ASP A 32 -5.52 4.19 -12.62
N LEU A 33 -6.12 3.83 -11.48
CA LEU A 33 -7.30 4.51 -10.94
C LEU A 33 -6.96 5.93 -10.47
N ASN A 34 -7.83 6.89 -10.79
CA ASN A 34 -7.87 8.19 -10.11
C ASN A 34 -8.38 8.03 -8.67
N LYS A 35 -7.96 8.91 -7.76
CA LYS A 35 -8.28 8.90 -6.33
C LYS A 35 -9.77 8.74 -6.06
N LYS A 36 -10.62 9.50 -6.77
CA LYS A 36 -12.06 9.42 -6.62
C LYS A 36 -12.58 8.00 -6.89
N ILE A 37 -12.17 7.40 -8.00
CA ILE A 37 -12.62 6.07 -8.43
C ILE A 37 -12.04 5.01 -7.48
N MET A 38 -10.78 5.15 -7.08
CA MET A 38 -10.14 4.26 -6.11
C MET A 38 -10.91 4.23 -4.78
N MET A 39 -11.28 5.40 -4.25
CA MET A 39 -12.08 5.49 -3.02
C MET A 39 -13.50 4.97 -3.18
N GLU A 40 -14.12 5.14 -4.35
CA GLU A 40 -15.41 4.53 -4.67
C GLU A 40 -15.30 3.00 -4.65
N LYS A 41 -14.27 2.42 -5.28
CA LYS A 41 -14.04 0.97 -5.27
C LYS A 41 -13.75 0.41 -3.88
N LEU A 42 -12.97 1.12 -3.08
CA LEU A 42 -12.72 0.71 -1.69
C LEU A 42 -14.00 0.75 -0.83
N ARG A 43 -14.88 1.73 -1.06
CA ARG A 43 -16.19 1.79 -0.37
C ARG A 43 -17.11 0.67 -0.84
N GLU A 44 -17.21 0.41 -2.14
CA GLU A 44 -17.97 -0.72 -2.69
C GLU A 44 -17.49 -2.04 -2.07
N ALA A 45 -16.18 -2.25 -1.97
CA ALA A 45 -15.60 -3.43 -1.34
C ALA A 45 -15.89 -3.49 0.17
N ALA A 46 -15.86 -2.36 0.89
CA ALA A 46 -16.16 -2.32 2.32
C ALA A 46 -17.65 -2.55 2.64
N GLU A 47 -18.55 -2.13 1.75
CA GLU A 47 -20.01 -2.27 1.86
C GLU A 47 -20.53 -3.64 1.41
N ALA A 48 -19.70 -4.41 0.70
CA ALA A 48 -20.04 -5.77 0.29
C ALA A 48 -20.29 -6.72 1.47
N ASP A 49 -21.07 -7.77 1.23
CA ASP A 49 -21.31 -8.79 2.25
C ASP A 49 -20.18 -9.81 2.27
N HIS A 50 -19.38 -9.77 3.33
CA HIS A 50 -18.26 -10.67 3.57
C HIS A 50 -18.62 -11.82 4.52
N THR A 51 -19.90 -12.05 4.85
CA THR A 51 -20.31 -13.04 5.86
C THR A 51 -19.78 -14.45 5.56
N ASP A 52 -19.75 -14.84 4.28
CA ASP A 52 -19.26 -16.15 3.83
C ASP A 52 -17.77 -16.16 3.45
N ALA A 53 -17.07 -15.02 3.55
CA ALA A 53 -15.64 -14.94 3.29
C ALA A 53 -14.82 -15.31 4.53
N ASP A 54 -13.66 -15.95 4.36
CA ASP A 54 -12.75 -16.24 5.49
C ASP A 54 -11.89 -15.02 5.88
N CYS A 55 -11.54 -14.18 4.90
CA CYS A 55 -10.71 -12.99 5.08
C CYS A 55 -10.89 -12.01 3.92
N PHE A 56 -10.32 -10.82 4.07
CA PHE A 56 -10.25 -9.79 3.02
C PHE A 56 -8.79 -9.49 2.67
N GLY A 57 -8.51 -9.27 1.39
CA GLY A 57 -7.19 -8.92 0.88
C GLY A 57 -7.26 -7.69 -0.03
N CYS A 58 -6.38 -6.72 0.18
CA CYS A 58 -6.25 -5.54 -0.69
C CYS A 58 -4.77 -5.25 -0.96
N VAL A 59 -4.39 -5.17 -2.24
CA VAL A 59 -3.00 -5.01 -2.67
C VAL A 59 -2.87 -3.72 -3.47
N PHE A 60 -1.98 -2.84 -3.03
CA PHE A 60 -1.62 -1.61 -3.71
C PHE A 60 -0.23 -1.76 -4.34
N LEU A 61 -0.18 -1.64 -5.67
CA LEU A 61 1.05 -1.66 -6.46
C LEU A 61 1.25 -0.27 -7.06
N SER A 62 1.81 0.67 -6.30
CA SER A 62 1.95 2.07 -6.74
C SER A 62 3.28 2.67 -6.30
N HIS A 63 3.49 3.95 -6.61
CA HIS A 63 4.42 4.76 -5.83
C HIS A 63 3.79 5.03 -4.45
N GLY A 64 4.61 5.21 -3.43
CA GLY A 64 4.11 5.58 -2.11
C GLY A 64 5.14 6.39 -1.34
N GLU A 65 4.62 7.19 -0.43
CA GLU A 65 5.38 8.08 0.42
C GLU A 65 4.83 7.95 1.84
N GLU A 66 5.66 7.48 2.77
CA GLU A 66 5.37 7.27 4.19
C GLU A 66 3.98 6.67 4.51
N SER A 67 2.96 7.52 4.66
CA SER A 67 1.58 7.17 5.03
C SER A 67 0.58 7.22 3.86
N HIS A 68 1.04 7.39 2.63
CA HIS A 68 0.19 7.62 1.46
C HIS A 68 0.47 6.63 0.33
N VAL A 69 -0.61 6.31 -0.39
CA VAL A 69 -0.57 5.60 -1.68
C VAL A 69 -0.92 6.59 -2.78
N PHE A 70 -0.15 6.57 -3.87
CA PHE A 70 -0.47 7.37 -5.05
C PHE A 70 -1.59 6.72 -5.86
N ALA A 71 -2.67 7.45 -6.07
CA ALA A 71 -3.55 7.24 -7.20
C ALA A 71 -2.97 7.93 -8.44
N HIS A 72 -3.62 7.81 -9.59
CA HIS A 72 -3.13 8.39 -10.84
C HIS A 72 -3.03 9.93 -10.79
N ASP A 73 -3.91 10.60 -10.06
CA ASP A 73 -4.05 12.06 -10.01
C ASP A 73 -3.67 12.70 -8.66
N ASP A 74 -3.70 11.96 -7.56
CA ASP A 74 -3.48 12.49 -6.20
C ASP A 74 -3.10 11.36 -5.20
N MET A 75 -2.66 11.73 -4.00
CA MET A 75 -2.32 10.82 -2.90
C MET A 75 -3.53 10.52 -1.99
N VAL A 76 -3.54 9.32 -1.40
CA VAL A 76 -4.56 8.89 -0.43
C VAL A 76 -3.90 8.35 0.83
N ASP A 77 -4.38 8.80 2.00
CA ASP A 77 -3.89 8.34 3.30
C ASP A 77 -4.31 6.88 3.54
N ILE A 78 -3.36 6.03 3.90
CA ILE A 78 -3.59 4.63 4.26
C ILE A 78 -4.57 4.52 5.44
N LYS A 79 -4.59 5.50 6.36
CA LYS A 79 -5.57 5.57 7.45
C LYS A 79 -6.99 5.78 6.92
N GLU A 80 -7.17 6.57 5.87
CA GLU A 80 -8.48 6.77 5.24
C GLU A 80 -8.98 5.46 4.61
N ILE A 81 -8.09 4.72 3.94
CA ILE A 81 -8.38 3.42 3.33
C ILE A 81 -8.78 2.41 4.43
N THR A 82 -7.91 2.19 5.42
CA THR A 82 -8.12 1.19 6.48
C THR A 82 -9.29 1.53 7.40
N ALA A 83 -9.65 2.81 7.54
CA ALA A 83 -10.82 3.25 8.29
C ALA A 83 -12.13 2.66 7.74
N LEU A 84 -12.24 2.47 6.42
CA LEU A 84 -13.43 1.88 5.78
C LEU A 84 -13.68 0.44 6.21
N PHE A 85 -12.63 -0.30 6.58
CA PHE A 85 -12.70 -1.73 6.89
C PHE A 85 -12.66 -2.03 8.40
N ARG A 86 -12.74 -1.00 9.24
CA ARG A 86 -12.84 -1.21 10.70
C ARG A 86 -14.17 -1.87 11.05
N GLY A 87 -14.21 -2.57 12.18
CA GLY A 87 -15.40 -3.32 12.60
C GLY A 87 -16.68 -2.48 12.82
N ASP A 88 -16.54 -1.18 13.08
CA ASP A 88 -17.67 -0.24 13.15
C ASP A 88 -18.27 0.10 11.78
N GLN A 89 -17.45 0.04 10.72
CA GLN A 89 -17.83 0.36 9.34
C GLN A 89 -18.16 -0.90 8.53
N CYS A 90 -17.35 -1.95 8.63
CA CYS A 90 -17.51 -3.21 7.91
C CYS A 90 -17.74 -4.37 8.89
N LYS A 91 -19.02 -4.55 9.28
CA LYS A 91 -19.40 -5.53 10.31
C LYS A 91 -19.19 -6.98 9.89
N SER A 92 -19.33 -7.28 8.59
CA SER A 92 -19.17 -8.62 8.03
C SER A 92 -17.70 -9.13 8.07
N LEU A 93 -16.73 -8.24 8.30
CA LEU A 93 -15.31 -8.55 8.48
C LEU A 93 -14.82 -8.50 9.95
N VAL A 94 -15.72 -8.34 10.93
CA VAL A 94 -15.34 -8.38 12.36
C VAL A 94 -14.86 -9.79 12.73
N GLY A 95 -13.68 -9.89 13.35
CA GLY A 95 -13.07 -11.17 13.70
C GLY A 95 -12.43 -11.92 12.52
N LYS A 96 -12.43 -11.31 11.32
CA LYS A 96 -11.83 -11.87 10.11
C LYS A 96 -10.55 -11.11 9.75
N PRO A 97 -9.48 -11.81 9.30
CA PRO A 97 -8.26 -11.15 8.87
C PRO A 97 -8.50 -10.17 7.71
N LYS A 98 -7.94 -8.97 7.83
CA LYS A 98 -7.95 -7.89 6.84
C LYS A 98 -6.52 -7.61 6.42
N ILE A 99 -6.13 -8.17 5.29
CA ILE A 99 -4.75 -8.19 4.80
C ILE A 99 -4.57 -7.06 3.80
N PHE A 100 -3.71 -6.10 4.11
CA PHE A 100 -3.34 -5.02 3.22
C PHE A 100 -1.87 -5.14 2.85
N ILE A 101 -1.56 -5.12 1.56
CA ILE A 101 -0.20 -5.20 1.03
C ILE A 101 0.09 -3.93 0.26
N PHE A 102 1.12 -3.19 0.66
CA PHE A 102 1.56 -1.95 0.03
C PHE A 102 2.95 -2.18 -0.57
N GLN A 103 3.01 -2.38 -1.89
CA GLN A 103 4.24 -2.28 -2.65
C GLN A 103 4.37 -0.85 -3.14
N ALA A 104 5.15 -0.07 -2.40
CA ALA A 104 5.39 1.34 -2.66
C ALA A 104 6.89 1.61 -2.73
N CYS A 105 7.38 2.01 -3.90
CA CYS A 105 8.75 2.51 -4.01
C CYS A 105 8.79 3.95 -3.47
N ARG A 106 9.65 4.21 -2.47
CA ARG A 106 10.00 5.57 -2.05
C ARG A 106 10.72 6.28 -3.19
N TRP A 107 10.31 7.50 -3.50
CA TRP A 107 11.07 8.39 -4.38
C TRP A 107 11.76 9.42 -3.51
N ASP A 108 12.96 9.11 -3.02
CA ASP A 108 13.78 10.12 -2.35
C ASP A 108 14.17 11.19 -3.39
N ILE A 109 13.56 12.36 -3.28
CA ILE A 109 14.00 13.53 -4.03
C ILE A 109 15.30 14.02 -3.37
N THR A 110 16.42 13.38 -3.69
CA THR A 110 17.73 14.04 -3.59
C THR A 110 18.03 14.78 -4.89
N ASP A 111 17.09 15.62 -5.35
CA ASP A 111 17.40 16.63 -6.38
C ASP A 111 18.03 17.84 -5.69
N ASN A 112 19.31 17.74 -5.39
CA ASN A 112 20.18 18.91 -5.31
C ASN A 112 21.61 18.56 -5.76
N ALA A 113 21.73 18.14 -7.01
CA ALA A 113 23.00 18.11 -7.70
C ALA A 113 23.36 19.51 -8.23
N VAL A 114 23.72 20.48 -7.36
CA VAL A 114 24.47 21.67 -7.77
C VAL A 114 25.44 22.16 -6.69
N ALA A 115 26.73 22.06 -7.00
CA ALA A 115 27.88 22.84 -6.51
C ALA A 115 28.23 22.83 -5.01
N GLY A 116 29.22 21.97 -4.71
CA GLY A 116 30.34 22.15 -3.79
C GLY A 116 30.27 23.22 -2.70
N MET A 117 30.34 22.77 -1.45
CA MET A 117 31.37 23.14 -0.47
C MET A 117 31.28 22.18 0.71
N ALA A 118 32.41 21.53 1.00
CA ALA A 118 32.58 20.69 2.18
C ALA A 118 32.27 21.51 3.45
N LEU A 119 31.36 21.03 4.30
CA LEU A 119 31.45 21.26 5.73
C LEU A 119 30.94 20.05 6.51
N ASN A 120 31.95 19.33 7.02
CA ASN A 120 32.02 18.63 8.29
C ASN A 120 31.24 17.32 8.44
N GLU A 121 31.97 16.26 8.10
CA GLU A 121 31.90 14.97 8.78
C GLU A 121 31.94 15.17 10.30
N MET A 122 30.87 14.79 10.98
CA MET A 122 30.97 14.30 12.35
C MET A 122 30.11 13.05 12.45
N TYR A 123 30.79 11.91 12.30
CA TYR A 123 30.28 10.57 12.46
C TYR A 123 29.69 10.36 13.86
N SER A 124 28.45 9.90 13.93
CA SER A 124 28.07 8.88 14.90
C SER A 124 27.58 7.66 14.12
N GLU A 125 28.40 6.62 14.07
CA GLU A 125 28.04 5.28 13.63
C GLU A 125 27.10 4.63 14.66
N VAL A 126 25.82 4.93 14.54
CA VAL A 126 24.66 4.05 14.76
C VAL A 126 23.51 4.84 14.13
N GLU A 127 22.58 4.25 13.38
CA GLU A 127 21.27 4.01 14.00
C GLU A 127 20.38 3.20 13.05
N GLU A 128 19.82 2.18 13.68
CA GLU A 128 18.65 1.36 13.38
C GLU A 128 17.96 1.55 12.04
N ASP A 129 17.81 0.39 11.37
CA ASP A 129 16.81 0.05 10.38
C ASP A 129 15.44 0.55 10.85
N ALA A 130 15.18 1.83 10.60
CA ALA A 130 13.96 2.50 11.00
C ALA A 130 12.89 2.04 10.03
N ALA A 131 12.31 0.87 10.35
CA ALA A 131 10.93 0.57 10.07
C ALA A 131 10.11 1.79 10.54
N SER A 132 9.98 2.76 9.62
CA SER A 132 9.35 4.06 9.86
C SER A 132 8.00 3.77 10.48
N VAL A 133 7.83 4.19 11.73
CA VAL A 133 6.77 3.76 12.64
C VAL A 133 5.42 3.76 11.93
N TYR A 134 5.01 2.59 11.45
CA TYR A 134 3.66 2.39 10.95
C TYR A 134 2.75 2.47 12.16
N THR A 135 2.02 3.58 12.34
CA THR A 135 0.89 3.58 13.28
C THR A 135 -0.12 2.58 12.77
N LEU A 136 -0.06 1.35 13.31
CA LEU A 136 -1.03 0.30 13.04
C LEU A 136 -2.44 0.89 13.20
N PRO A 137 -3.37 0.62 12.28
CA PRO A 137 -4.75 1.02 12.50
C PRO A 137 -5.20 0.43 13.83
N ALA A 138 -5.90 1.22 14.66
CA ALA A 138 -6.38 0.77 15.97
C ALA A 138 -7.42 -0.37 15.89
N GLY A 139 -7.66 -0.93 14.70
CA GLY A 139 -8.59 -2.01 14.46
C GLY A 139 -7.96 -3.38 14.72
N ALA A 140 -8.71 -4.27 15.36
CA ALA A 140 -8.35 -5.68 15.46
C ALA A 140 -8.38 -6.36 14.07
N ASP A 141 -7.59 -7.43 13.96
CA ASP A 141 -7.51 -8.33 12.80
C ASP A 141 -6.96 -7.71 11.50
N PHE A 142 -6.20 -6.61 11.57
CA PHE A 142 -5.47 -6.07 10.42
C PHE A 142 -4.05 -6.65 10.33
N LEU A 143 -3.68 -7.07 9.12
CA LEU A 143 -2.30 -7.41 8.76
C LEU A 143 -1.83 -6.42 7.69
N MET A 144 -0.84 -5.60 8.02
CA MET A 144 -0.28 -4.59 7.12
C MET A 144 1.11 -5.03 6.68
N CYS A 145 1.28 -5.31 5.38
CA CYS A 145 2.55 -5.68 4.78
C CYS A 145 3.08 -4.51 3.95
N TYR A 146 4.25 -3.99 4.31
CA TYR A 146 4.89 -2.89 3.59
C TYR A 146 6.16 -3.42 2.92
N CYS A 147 6.26 -3.23 1.61
CA CYS A 147 7.45 -3.59 0.84
C CYS A 147 8.17 -2.31 0.42
N VAL A 148 9.38 -2.11 0.95
CA VAL A 148 10.29 -1.06 0.52
C VAL A 148 11.42 -1.71 -0.27
N ALA A 149 11.68 -1.23 -1.47
CA ALA A 149 12.87 -1.60 -2.24
C ALA A 149 13.60 -0.31 -2.60
N GLU A 150 14.81 -0.14 -2.07
CA GLU A 150 15.80 0.76 -2.67
C GLU A 150 16.25 0.13 -3.99
N GLY A 151 16.15 0.89 -5.09
CA GLY A 151 16.52 0.46 -6.43
C GLY A 151 17.79 1.15 -6.89
#